data_AF-A0A3D4YZE8-F1
#
_entry.id   AF-A0A3D4YZE8-F1
#
_cell.length_a   1.000
_cell.length_b   1.000
_cell.length_c   1.000
_cell.angle_alpha   90.00
_cell.angle_beta   90.00
_cell.angle_gamma   90.00
#
_symmetry.space_group_name_H-M   'P 1'
#
loop_
_entity.id
_entity.type
_entity.pdbx_description
1 polymer ?
#
loop_
_entity_poly.entity_id
_entity_poly.type
_entity_poly.pdbx_seq_one_letter_code
_entity_poly.pdbx_strand_id
1 'polypeptide(L)'
;MTRGTKIVFDLETQKTFDEVGGRNYQDLLISVLGAYRYDLGSYETYLENDLHRLENLLIDSPLLVGFNIRKFDLPVLQRYVKIDTAQLPILDLMEDIAGR
;
A
#
# COMPACT_ATOMS: atom_id res chain seq x y z
N MET A 1 15.37 -18.76 7.20
CA MET A 1 14.73 -17.44 7.04
C MET A 1 14.15 -17.42 5.64
N THR A 2 12.83 -17.41 5.50
CA THR A 2 12.17 -17.17 4.20
C THR A 2 12.64 -15.81 3.72
N ARG A 3 13.22 -15.74 2.52
CA ARG A 3 13.50 -14.45 1.89
C ARG A 3 12.15 -13.81 1.61
N GLY A 4 11.97 -12.56 2.04
CA GLY A 4 10.80 -11.79 1.68
C GLY A 4 10.64 -11.62 0.17
N THR A 5 9.45 -11.24 -0.24
CA THR A 5 9.02 -11.16 -1.64
C THR A 5 8.74 -9.73 -2.06
N LYS A 6 9.08 -9.37 -3.29
CA LYS A 6 8.67 -8.07 -3.84
C LYS A 6 7.16 -8.07 -4.05
N ILE A 7 6.53 -6.94 -3.78
CA ILE A 7 5.08 -6.78 -3.92
C ILE A 7 4.80 -5.56 -4.75
N VAL A 8 3.88 -5.68 -5.71
CA VAL A 8 3.24 -4.53 -6.34
C VAL A 8 1.87 -4.40 -5.71
N PHE A 9 1.49 -3.23 -5.22
CA PHE A 9 0.13 -3.05 -4.73
C PHE A 9 -0.42 -1.66 -5.06
N ASP A 10 -1.74 -1.60 -4.99
CA ASP A 10 -2.56 -0.41 -5.12
C ASP A 10 -3.76 -0.57 -4.18
N LEU A 11 -4.31 0.54 -3.67
CA LEU A 11 -5.50 0.52 -2.83
C LEU A 11 -6.58 1.47 -3.34
N GLU A 12 -7.81 1.10 -3.06
CA GLU A 12 -9.00 1.90 -3.38
C GLU A 12 -9.71 2.28 -2.09
N THR A 13 -10.22 3.51 -2.02
CA THR A 13 -10.87 4.04 -0.83
C THR A 13 -12.39 3.98 -0.90
N GLN A 14 -13.07 3.86 0.24
CA GLN A 14 -14.55 3.79 0.32
C GLN A 14 -15.24 5.08 -0.10
N LYS A 15 -14.52 6.20 -0.06
CA LYS A 15 -14.97 7.52 -0.49
C LYS A 15 -13.91 8.11 -1.40
N THR A 16 -14.34 9.00 -2.28
CA THR A 16 -13.46 9.81 -3.12
C THR A 16 -12.83 10.97 -2.33
N PHE A 17 -11.77 11.54 -2.89
CA PHE A 17 -11.11 12.72 -2.33
C PHE A 17 -12.05 13.91 -2.12
N ASP A 18 -12.93 14.14 -3.10
CA ASP A 18 -13.87 15.25 -3.09
C ASP A 18 -14.91 15.10 -1.96
N GLU A 19 -15.30 13.86 -1.65
CA GLU A 19 -16.26 13.56 -0.58
C GLU A 19 -15.68 13.78 0.83
N VAL A 20 -14.36 13.88 0.99
CA VAL A 20 -13.70 14.18 2.29
C VAL A 20 -13.05 15.56 2.34
N GLY A 21 -13.38 16.44 1.38
CA GLY A 21 -12.86 17.81 1.34
C GLY A 21 -11.40 17.93 0.90
N GLY A 22 -10.86 16.90 0.24
CA GLY A 22 -9.56 16.87 -0.45
C GLY A 22 -8.30 16.94 0.41
N ARG A 23 -8.32 17.67 1.53
CA ARG A 23 -7.15 17.87 2.41
C ARG A 23 -6.92 16.76 3.43
N ASN A 24 -7.96 16.02 3.77
CA ASN A 24 -7.93 14.94 4.76
C ASN A 24 -7.96 13.56 4.08
N TYR A 25 -7.32 13.41 2.92
CA TYR A 25 -7.37 12.14 2.16
C TYR A 25 -6.71 10.98 2.91
N GLN A 26 -5.68 11.26 3.73
CA GLN A 26 -5.11 10.30 4.66
C GLN A 26 -6.16 9.78 5.66
N ASP A 27 -7.30 10.47 5.77
CA ASP A 27 -8.42 10.07 6.60
C ASP A 27 -9.43 9.13 5.94
N LEU A 28 -9.18 8.73 4.70
CA LEU A 28 -10.00 7.78 3.98
C LEU A 28 -9.89 6.38 4.59
N LEU A 29 -10.98 5.63 4.44
CA LEU A 29 -11.01 4.20 4.74
C LEU A 29 -10.76 3.40 3.47
N ILE A 30 -10.06 2.29 3.58
CA ILE A 30 -9.77 1.39 2.46
C ILE A 30 -11.01 0.53 2.18
N SER A 31 -11.35 0.41 0.90
CA SER A 31 -12.36 -0.52 0.41
C SER A 31 -11.73 -1.87 0.04
N VAL A 32 -10.64 -1.83 -0.72
CA VAL A 32 -9.87 -2.99 -1.16
C VAL A 32 -8.42 -2.61 -1.42
N LEU A 33 -7.50 -3.53 -1.14
CA LEU A 33 -6.11 -3.48 -1.58
C LEU A 33 -5.84 -4.70 -2.46
N GLY A 34 -5.32 -4.46 -3.66
CA GLY A 34 -4.86 -5.51 -4.58
C GLY A 34 -3.35 -5.61 -4.54
N ALA A 35 -2.81 -6.81 -4.34
CA ALA A 35 -1.38 -7.06 -4.27
C ALA A 35 -0.96 -8.17 -5.24
N TYR A 36 0.02 -7.90 -6.08
CA TYR A 36 0.73 -8.94 -6.84
C TYR A 36 1.97 -9.39 -6.08
N ARG A 37 2.07 -10.70 -5.85
CA ARG A 37 3.15 -11.33 -5.10
C ARG A 37 4.09 -12.11 -6.00
N TYR A 38 5.35 -11.69 -6.06
CA TYR A 38 6.35 -12.32 -6.96
C TYR A 38 6.72 -13.75 -6.59
N ASP A 39 6.59 -14.14 -5.32
CA ASP A 39 6.85 -15.48 -4.81
C ASP A 39 5.74 -16.46 -5.16
N LEU A 40 4.50 -15.98 -5.28
CA LEU A 40 3.34 -16.80 -5.65
C LEU A 40 3.03 -16.73 -7.15
N GLY A 41 3.47 -15.68 -7.84
CA GLY A 41 3.10 -15.42 -9.23
C GLY A 41 1.59 -15.14 -9.39
N SER A 42 0.95 -14.62 -8.34
CA SER A 42 -0.49 -14.44 -8.27
C SER A 42 -0.87 -13.13 -7.59
N TYR A 43 -2.13 -12.75 -7.80
CA TYR A 43 -2.76 -11.64 -7.11
C TYR A 43 -3.46 -12.12 -5.83
N GLU A 44 -3.37 -11.32 -4.79
CA GLU A 44 -4.14 -11.42 -3.56
C GLU A 44 -4.93 -10.12 -3.37
N THR A 45 -6.13 -10.23 -2.79
CA THR A 45 -7.00 -9.10 -2.50
C THR A 45 -7.31 -9.06 -1.01
N TYR A 46 -7.26 -7.86 -0.43
CA TYR A 46 -7.50 -7.63 0.98
C TYR A 46 -8.64 -6.61 1.11
N LEU A 47 -9.77 -7.03 1.67
CA LEU A 47 -10.82 -6.10 2.07
C LEU A 47 -10.43 -5.45 3.40
N GLU A 48 -11.15 -4.39 3.80
CA GLU A 48 -10.86 -3.65 5.04
C GLU A 48 -10.62 -4.55 6.26
N ASN A 49 -11.48 -5.56 6.45
CA ASN A 49 -11.41 -6.49 7.58
C ASN A 49 -10.21 -7.46 7.48
N ASP A 50 -9.62 -7.64 6.30
CA ASP A 50 -8.49 -8.52 6.04
C ASP A 50 -7.13 -7.82 6.14
N LEU A 51 -7.10 -6.47 6.22
CA LEU A 51 -5.86 -5.69 6.16
C LEU A 51 -4.87 -6.01 7.27
N HIS A 52 -5.34 -6.52 8.41
CA HIS A 52 -4.49 -7.01 9.50
C HIS A 52 -3.50 -8.12 9.06
N ARG A 53 -3.80 -8.83 7.96
CA ARG A 53 -2.95 -9.90 7.41
C ARG A 53 -1.77 -9.36 6.60
N LEU A 54 -1.80 -8.09 6.20
CA LEU A 54 -0.76 -7.46 5.39
C LEU A 54 0.49 -7.11 6.18
N GLU A 55 0.38 -6.88 7.49
CA GLU A 55 1.48 -6.28 8.26
C GLU A 55 2.78 -7.07 8.17
N ASN A 56 2.73 -8.39 8.38
CA ASN A 56 3.92 -9.26 8.22
C ASN A 56 4.42 -9.27 6.76
N LEU A 57 3.50 -9.26 5.79
CA LEU A 57 3.84 -9.25 4.38
C LEU A 57 4.57 -7.95 3.98
N LEU A 58 4.16 -6.81 4.53
CA LEU A 58 4.80 -5.50 4.33
C LEU A 58 6.18 -5.44 5.00
N ILE A 59 6.31 -5.95 6.24
CA ILE A 59 7.57 -6.00 6.97
C ILE A 59 8.60 -6.87 6.25
N ASP A 60 8.19 -8.05 5.80
CA ASP A 60 9.09 -9.00 5.20
C ASP A 60 9.45 -8.59 3.76
N SER A 61 8.62 -7.78 3.09
CA SER A 61 8.86 -7.37 1.71
C SER A 61 10.14 -6.54 1.57
N PRO A 62 11.13 -6.98 0.77
CA PRO A 62 12.33 -6.18 0.49
C PRO A 62 12.05 -4.99 -0.42
N LEU A 63 10.91 -4.95 -1.11
CA LEU A 63 10.50 -3.82 -1.96
C LEU A 63 9.00 -3.84 -2.21
N LEU A 64 8.34 -2.73 -1.89
CA LEU A 64 6.98 -2.42 -2.29
C LEU A 64 7.00 -1.53 -3.52
N VAL A 65 6.17 -1.84 -4.51
CA VAL A 65 6.06 -1.07 -5.75
C VAL A 65 4.63 -0.59 -5.87
N GLY A 66 4.45 0.69 -6.20
CA GLY A 66 3.13 1.27 -6.48
C GLY A 66 3.27 2.57 -7.26
N PHE A 67 2.14 3.23 -7.53
CA PHE A 67 2.10 4.48 -8.27
C PHE A 67 1.55 5.58 -7.38
N ASN A 68 2.33 6.63 -7.10
CA ASN A 68 2.00 7.64 -6.08
C ASN A 68 1.84 7.05 -4.65
N ILE A 69 2.39 5.85 -4.45
CA ILE A 69 2.36 5.06 -3.22
C ILE A 69 2.89 5.82 -2.01
N ARG A 70 3.91 6.68 -2.19
CA ARG A 70 4.48 7.47 -1.08
C ARG A 70 3.49 8.48 -0.55
N LYS A 71 2.75 9.14 -1.43
CA LYS A 71 1.92 10.29 -1.08
C LYS A 71 0.46 9.94 -0.88
N PHE A 72 0.01 8.78 -1.35
CA PHE A 72 -1.39 8.37 -1.23
C PHE A 72 -1.55 7.08 -0.44
N ASP A 73 -1.15 5.94 -1.00
CA ASP A 73 -1.47 4.62 -0.47
C ASP A 73 -0.91 4.40 0.94
N LEU A 74 0.38 4.65 1.16
CA LEU A 74 1.01 4.43 2.47
C LEU A 74 0.40 5.32 3.57
N PRO A 75 0.20 6.64 3.36
CA PRO A 75 -0.54 7.48 4.31
C PRO A 75 -1.94 6.95 4.67
N VAL A 76 -2.70 6.42 3.70
CA VAL A 76 -4.02 5.85 3.93
C VAL A 76 -3.91 4.51 4.69
N LEU A 77 -2.97 3.66 4.29
CA LEU A 77 -2.70 2.34 4.88
C LEU A 77 -2.20 2.42 6.33
N GLN A 78 -1.51 3.49 6.71
CA GLN A 78 -0.96 3.70 8.06
C GLN A 78 -1.98 3.50 9.18
N ARG A 79 -3.27 3.72 8.90
CA ARG A 79 -4.38 3.57 9.85
C ARG A 79 -4.69 2.12 10.22
N TYR A 80 -4.28 1.20 9.36
CA TYR A 80 -4.62 -0.22 9.44
C TYR A 80 -3.46 -1.08 9.93
N VAL A 81 -2.26 -0.50 10.06
CA VAL A 81 -1.03 -1.20 10.45
C VAL A 81 -0.34 -0.47 11.60
N LYS A 82 0.44 -1.19 12.40
CA LYS A 82 1.17 -0.60 13.55
C LYS A 82 2.57 -0.17 13.19
N ILE A 83 3.14 -0.74 12.13
CA ILE A 83 4.43 -0.31 11.57
C ILE A 83 4.37 1.11 11.01
N ASP A 84 5.50 1.81 11.03
CA ASP A 84 5.65 3.09 10.32
C ASP A 84 5.80 2.83 8.83
N THR A 85 4.73 3.08 8.08
CA THR A 85 4.68 2.89 6.63
C THR A 85 5.66 3.80 5.88
N ALA A 86 6.08 4.93 6.47
CA ALA A 86 7.05 5.83 5.86
C ALA A 86 8.48 5.25 5.81
N GLN A 87 8.77 4.21 6.61
CA GLN A 87 10.07 3.52 6.61
C GLN A 87 10.12 2.32 5.66
N LEU A 88 9.01 1.97 5.01
CA LEU A 88 8.97 0.80 4.14
C LEU A 88 9.83 1.02 2.88
N PRO A 89 10.56 -0.01 2.43
CA PRO A 89 11.36 0.07 1.21
C PRO A 89 10.43 0.13 0.01
N ILE A 90 10.37 1.29 -0.67
CA ILE A 90 9.44 1.50 -1.78
C ILE A 90 10.11 1.92 -3.09
N LEU A 91 9.47 1.54 -4.20
CA LEU A 91 9.62 2.15 -5.52
C LEU A 91 8.29 2.80 -5.88
N ASP A 92 8.28 4.14 -5.90
CA ASP A 92 7.14 4.91 -6.39
C ASP A 92 7.33 5.21 -7.87
N LEU A 93 6.51 4.58 -8.71
CA LEU A 93 6.60 4.71 -10.17
C LEU A 93 6.34 6.15 -10.65
N MET A 94 5.54 6.93 -9.91
CA MET A 94 5.30 8.32 -10.27
C MET A 94 6.53 9.19 -10.01
N GLU A 95 7.26 8.92 -8.93
CA GLU A 95 8.53 9.60 -8.63
C GLU A 95 9.61 9.20 -9.64
N ASP A 96 9.74 7.90 -9.93
CA ASP A 96 10.71 7.34 -10.88
C ASP A 96 10.54 7.93 -12.30
N ILE A 97 9.32 7.93 -12.83
CA ILE A 97 9.02 8.50 -14.17
C ILE A 97 9.25 10.02 -14.17
N ALA A 98 9.04 10.70 -13.05
CA ALA A 98 9.33 12.12 -12.91
C ALA A 98 10.83 12.42 -12.74
N GLY A 99 11.69 11.41 -12.66
CA GLY A 99 13.13 11.54 -12.41
C GLY A 99 13.45 12.06 -11.02
N ARG A 100 12.65 11.66 -10.01
CA ARG A 100 12.75 12.10 -8.61
C ARG A 100 13.15 10.97 -7.68
#